data_AF-A0A0F5LFL5-F1
#
_entry.id   AF-A0A0F5LFL5-F1
#
_cell.length_a   1.000
_cell.length_b   1.000
_cell.length_c   1.000
_cell.angle_alpha   90.00
_cell.angle_beta   90.00
_cell.angle_gamma   90.00
#
_symmetry.space_group_name_H-M   'P 1'
#
loop_
_entity.id
_entity.type
_entity.pdbx_description
1 polymer ?
#
loop_
_entity_poly.entity_id
_entity_poly.type
_entity_poly.pdbx_seq_one_letter_code
_entity_poly.pdbx_strand_id
1 'polypeptide(L)'
;MFQNVIVGWFARRALELGGIFGVLWTIYSNLSPASQDAIERLFTGRWQEVTLGALVPIGIALWGYIWSFLSTKRPQVVTADAKQIPIKPDTRAASEIEAKAAVAPKPRTLWDRLRGK
;
A
#
# COMPACT_ATOMS: atom_id res chain seq x y z
N MET A 1 20.14 -29.89 5.96
CA MET A 1 18.74 -29.39 5.85
C MET A 1 18.56 -27.90 6.13
N PHE A 2 19.50 -27.20 6.79
CA PHE A 2 19.35 -25.77 7.16
C PHE A 2 19.65 -24.74 6.04
N GLN A 3 20.33 -25.15 4.98
CA GLN A 3 20.77 -24.24 3.90
C GLN A 3 19.61 -23.69 3.06
N ASN A 4 18.52 -24.45 2.91
CA ASN A 4 17.31 -24.02 2.18
C ASN A 4 16.48 -22.97 2.93
N VAL A 5 16.53 -22.94 4.26
CA VAL A 5 15.71 -22.02 5.07
C VAL A 5 16.29 -20.60 5.01
N ILE A 6 17.61 -20.48 5.11
CA ILE A 6 18.31 -19.18 5.07
C ILE A 6 18.17 -18.55 3.69
N VAL A 7 18.37 -19.32 2.61
CA VAL A 7 18.21 -18.84 1.23
C VAL A 7 16.77 -18.45 0.94
N GLY A 8 15.79 -19.26 1.37
CA GLY A 8 14.36 -18.91 1.23
C GLY A 8 13.98 -17.66 2.02
N TRP A 9 14.54 -17.47 3.21
CA TRP A 9 14.33 -16.25 4.00
C TRP A 9 14.91 -15.01 3.32
N PHE A 10 16.14 -15.10 2.78
CA PHE A 10 16.77 -14.01 2.05
C PHE A 10 16.04 -13.68 0.76
N ALA A 11 15.64 -14.68 -0.02
CA ALA A 11 14.87 -14.47 -1.25
C ALA A 11 13.54 -13.78 -0.96
N ARG A 12 12.83 -14.20 0.10
CA ARG A 12 11.62 -13.53 0.56
C ARG A 12 11.89 -12.10 1.00
N ARG A 13 12.94 -11.85 1.77
CA ARG A 13 13.31 -10.51 2.23
C ARG A 13 13.66 -9.59 1.07
N ALA A 14 14.35 -10.11 0.06
CA ALA A 14 14.67 -9.39 -1.16
C ALA A 14 13.40 -9.04 -1.96
N LEU A 15 12.42 -9.93 -2.05
CA LEU A 15 11.13 -9.63 -2.69
C LEU A 15 10.29 -8.63 -1.90
N GLU A 16 10.28 -8.72 -0.56
CA GLU A 16 9.58 -7.77 0.31
C GLU A 16 10.21 -6.37 0.23
N LEU A 17 11.53 -6.26 0.37
CA LEU A 17 12.26 -5.00 0.25
C LEU A 17 12.23 -4.46 -1.18
N GLY A 18 12.36 -5.33 -2.17
CA GLY A 18 12.26 -4.97 -3.59
C GLY A 18 10.87 -4.46 -3.96
N GLY A 19 9.82 -5.04 -3.38
CA GLY A 19 8.45 -4.54 -3.55
C GLY A 19 8.26 -3.16 -2.92
N ILE A 20 8.74 -2.95 -1.68
CA ILE A 20 8.68 -1.64 -1.01
C ILE A 20 9.49 -0.60 -1.80
N PHE A 21 10.73 -0.94 -2.17
CA PHE A 21 11.60 -0.06 -2.94
C PHE A 21 10.99 0.26 -4.30
N GLY A 22 10.42 -0.72 -5.00
CA GLY A 22 9.75 -0.52 -6.28
C GLY A 22 8.58 0.45 -6.17
N VAL A 23 7.72 0.31 -5.16
CA VAL A 23 6.62 1.23 -4.91
C VAL A 23 7.13 2.63 -4.60
N LEU A 24 8.12 2.77 -3.72
CA LEU A 24 8.72 4.06 -3.37
C LEU A 24 9.38 4.73 -4.58
N TRP A 25 10.07 3.94 -5.42
CA TRP A 25 10.68 4.41 -6.65
C TRP A 25 9.64 4.89 -7.66
N THR A 26 8.55 4.13 -7.87
CA THR A 26 7.46 4.55 -8.75
C THR A 26 6.79 5.84 -8.26
N ILE A 27 6.62 5.99 -6.94
CA ILE A 27 6.10 7.23 -6.36
C ILE A 27 7.07 8.37 -6.67
N TYR A 28 8.35 8.20 -6.37
CA TYR A 28 9.39 9.22 -6.58
C TYR A 28 9.52 9.63 -8.05
N SER A 29 9.58 8.67 -8.98
CA SER A 29 9.74 8.94 -10.41
C SER A 29 8.55 9.67 -11.03
N ASN A 30 7.36 9.56 -10.43
CA ASN A 30 6.16 10.28 -10.86
C ASN A 30 6.02 11.67 -10.24
N LEU A 31 6.90 12.06 -9.29
CA LEU A 31 6.90 13.41 -8.75
C LEU A 31 7.53 14.40 -9.72
N SER A 32 7.14 15.68 -9.59
CA SER A 32 7.77 16.77 -10.35
C SER A 32 9.27 16.88 -10.03
N PRO A 33 10.11 17.39 -10.97
CA PRO A 33 11.54 17.57 -10.71
C PRO A 33 11.84 18.42 -9.46
N ALA A 34 11.02 19.43 -9.18
CA ALA A 34 11.16 20.27 -7.99
C ALA A 34 10.89 19.48 -6.69
N SER A 35 9.94 18.55 -6.71
CA SER A 35 9.64 17.68 -5.57
C SER A 35 10.71 16.60 -5.37
N GLN A 36 11.30 16.09 -6.46
CA GLN A 36 12.42 15.16 -6.40
C GLN A 36 13.66 15.80 -5.77
N ASP A 37 14.05 17.00 -6.23
CA ASP A 37 15.15 17.79 -5.66
C ASP A 37 14.90 18.14 -4.19
N ALA A 38 13.66 18.50 -3.82
CA ALA A 38 13.30 18.71 -2.42
C ALA A 38 13.51 17.43 -1.58
N ILE A 39 13.08 16.27 -2.06
CA ILE A 39 13.27 14.98 -1.38
C ILE A 39 14.76 14.65 -1.23
N GLU A 40 15.56 14.85 -2.27
CA GLU A 40 17.01 14.63 -2.23
C GLU A 40 17.69 15.54 -1.19
N ARG A 41 17.28 16.81 -1.12
CA ARG A 41 17.76 17.76 -0.11
C ARG A 41 17.37 17.35 1.31
N LEU A 42 16.17 16.79 1.51
CA LEU A 42 15.76 16.23 2.80
C LEU A 42 16.65 15.04 3.20
N PHE A 43 16.92 14.11 2.27
CA PHE A 43 17.75 12.93 2.54
C PHE A 43 19.24 13.26 2.74
N THR A 44 19.75 14.33 2.11
CA THR A 44 21.13 14.80 2.27
C THR A 44 21.34 15.72 3.48
N GLY A 45 20.30 15.92 4.31
CA GLY A 45 20.39 16.74 5.52
C GLY A 45 20.33 18.25 5.27
N ARG A 46 19.98 18.68 4.05
CA ARG A 46 19.87 20.10 3.65
C ARG A 46 18.47 20.65 3.87
N TRP A 47 17.91 20.44 5.06
CA TRP A 47 16.53 20.82 5.42
C TRP A 47 16.28 22.32 5.28
N GLN A 48 17.28 23.15 5.59
CA GLN A 48 17.23 24.62 5.48
C GLN A 48 17.03 25.15 4.06
N GLU A 49 17.25 24.33 3.03
CA GLU A 49 17.08 24.73 1.63
C GLU A 49 15.71 24.32 1.07
N VAL A 50 14.94 23.55 1.83
CA VAL A 50 13.62 23.09 1.42
C VAL A 50 12.60 24.13 1.86
N THR A 51 12.01 24.82 0.90
CA THR A 51 10.94 25.77 1.19
C THR A 51 9.66 25.03 1.57
N LEU A 52 8.85 25.60 2.45
CA LEU A 52 7.53 25.05 2.81
C LEU A 52 6.66 24.80 1.56
N GLY A 53 6.79 25.65 0.54
CA GLY A 53 6.10 25.48 -0.75
C GLY A 53 6.49 24.21 -1.50
N ALA A 54 7.74 23.76 -1.40
CA ALA A 54 8.20 22.53 -2.04
C ALA A 54 7.60 21.26 -1.39
N LEU A 55 7.16 21.34 -0.14
CA LEU A 55 6.50 20.25 0.57
C LEU A 55 5.02 20.10 0.18
N VAL A 56 4.37 21.16 -0.31
CA VAL A 56 2.96 21.14 -0.73
C VAL A 56 2.67 20.05 -1.77
N PRO A 57 3.37 19.96 -2.92
CA PRO A 57 3.12 18.92 -3.90
C PRO A 57 3.39 17.50 -3.35
N ILE A 58 4.38 17.34 -2.46
CA ILE A 58 4.67 16.06 -1.79
C ILE A 58 3.48 15.66 -0.90
N GLY A 59 2.96 16.60 -0.11
CA GLY A 59 1.78 16.38 0.74
C GLY A 59 0.53 16.02 -0.06
N ILE A 60 0.27 16.72 -1.17
CA ILE A 60 -0.86 16.43 -2.06
C ILE A 60 -0.73 15.03 -2.68
N ALA A 61 0.47 14.66 -3.15
CA ALA A 61 0.71 13.34 -3.70
C ALA A 61 0.45 12.23 -2.66
N LEU A 62 1.02 12.36 -1.45
CA LEU A 62 0.80 11.42 -0.35
C LEU A 62 -0.69 11.33 0.03
N TRP A 63 -1.37 12.46 0.09
CA TRP A 63 -2.82 12.51 0.33
C TRP A 63 -3.60 11.73 -0.73
N GLY A 64 -3.28 11.94 -2.01
CA GLY A 64 -3.89 11.20 -3.12
C GLY A 64 -3.68 9.69 -3.02
N TYR A 65 -2.47 9.25 -2.68
CA TYR A 65 -2.17 7.82 -2.47
C TYR A 65 -2.93 7.24 -1.28
N ILE A 66 -3.04 7.98 -0.17
CA ILE A 66 -3.81 7.56 1.01
C ILE A 66 -5.30 7.40 0.64
N TRP A 67 -5.88 8.36 -0.06
CA TRP A 67 -7.29 8.28 -0.47
C TRP A 67 -7.54 7.17 -1.48
N SER A 68 -6.62 6.94 -2.41
CA SER A 68 -6.68 5.82 -3.35
C SER A 68 -6.61 4.47 -2.63
N PHE A 69 -5.78 4.35 -1.60
CA PHE A 69 -5.73 3.16 -0.77
C PHE A 69 -7.04 2.95 0.00
N LEU A 70 -7.58 4.01 0.62
CA LEU A 70 -8.84 3.94 1.35
C LEU A 70 -10.03 3.64 0.45
N SER A 71 -10.07 4.16 -0.78
CA SER A 71 -11.13 3.86 -1.75
C SER A 71 -11.10 2.40 -2.20
N THR A 72 -9.90 1.85 -2.42
CA THR A 72 -9.71 0.44 -2.81
C THR A 72 -10.18 -0.54 -1.72
N LYS A 73 -10.20 -0.12 -0.46
CA LYS A 73 -10.68 -0.93 0.68
C LYS A 73 -12.19 -0.87 0.89
N ARG A 74 -12.94 -0.05 0.14
CA ARG A 74 -14.40 0.04 0.29
C ARG A 74 -15.08 -1.20 -0.30
N PRO A 75 -16.12 -1.76 0.37
CA PRO A 75 -16.91 -2.85 -0.17
C PRO A 75 -17.55 -2.45 -1.50
N GLN A 76 -17.22 -3.21 -2.54
CA GLN A 76 -17.73 -3.00 -3.89
C GLN A 76 -18.16 -4.35 -4.47
N VAL A 77 -19.34 -4.37 -5.10
CA VAL A 77 -19.75 -5.51 -5.93
C VAL A 77 -19.28 -5.22 -7.34
N VAL A 78 -18.48 -6.12 -7.90
CA VAL A 78 -18.17 -6.13 -9.33
C VAL A 78 -19.26 -6.94 -10.00
N THR A 79 -20.09 -6.30 -10.82
CA THR A 79 -21.10 -7.02 -11.61
C THR A 79 -20.44 -7.83 -12.73
N ALA A 80 -21.19 -8.76 -13.34
CA ALA A 80 -20.69 -9.56 -14.46
C ALA A 80 -20.14 -8.71 -15.63
N ASP A 81 -20.61 -7.46 -15.74
CA ASP A 81 -20.19 -6.48 -16.74
C ASP A 81 -18.97 -5.62 -16.30
N ALA A 82 -18.22 -6.05 -15.28
CA ALA A 82 -17.06 -5.36 -14.72
C ALA A 82 -17.32 -3.93 -14.20
N LYS A 83 -18.59 -3.57 -13.94
CA LYS A 83 -18.92 -2.29 -13.32
C LYS A 83 -18.81 -2.40 -11.80
N GLN A 84 -18.08 -1.48 -11.19
CA GLN A 84 -18.01 -1.34 -9.74
C GLN A 84 -19.21 -0.56 -9.24
N ILE A 85 -20.09 -1.22 -8.47
CA ILE A 85 -21.23 -0.56 -7.83
C ILE A 85 -20.89 -0.41 -6.34
N PRO A 86 -20.79 0.83 -5.83
CA PRO A 86 -20.54 1.07 -4.41
C PRO A 86 -21.73 0.58 -3.60
N ILE A 87 -21.47 -0.25 -2.59
CA ILE A 87 -22.51 -0.69 -1.67
C ILE A 87 -22.71 0.41 -0.64
N LYS A 88 -23.95 0.90 -0.50
CA LYS A 88 -24.27 1.82 0.59
C LYS A 88 -24.13 1.08 1.93
N PRO A 89 -23.38 1.62 2.90
CA PRO A 89 -23.05 0.91 4.15
C PRO A 89 -24.29 0.52 4.96
N ASP A 90 -25.41 1.24 4.81
CA ASP A 90 -26.67 0.98 5.52
C ASP A 90 -27.59 -0.07 4.86
N THR A 91 -27.12 -0.76 3.81
CA THR A 91 -27.96 -1.75 3.12
C THR A 91 -27.77 -3.15 3.68
N ARG A 92 -28.86 -3.93 3.73
CA ARG A 92 -28.84 -5.35 4.09
C ARG A 92 -27.87 -6.17 3.22
N ALA A 93 -27.63 -5.72 1.99
CA ALA A 93 -26.62 -6.29 1.09
C ALA A 93 -25.18 -6.05 1.58
N ALA A 94 -24.89 -4.90 2.21
CA ALA A 94 -23.59 -4.64 2.82
C ALA A 94 -23.33 -5.60 3.99
N SER A 95 -24.32 -5.78 4.87
CA SER A 95 -24.20 -6.67 6.03
C SER A 95 -24.07 -8.14 5.64
N GLU A 96 -24.78 -8.59 4.59
CA GLU A 96 -24.64 -9.95 4.07
C GLU A 96 -23.27 -10.22 3.42
N ILE A 97 -22.71 -9.24 2.72
CA ILE A 97 -21.39 -9.35 2.10
C ILE A 97 -20.29 -9.27 3.15
N GLU A 98 -20.42 -8.39 4.15
CA GLU A 98 -19.52 -8.36 5.31
C GLU A 98 -19.59 -9.66 6.11
N ALA A 99 -20.78 -10.22 6.33
CA ALA A 99 -20.94 -11.51 7.01
C ALA A 99 -20.26 -12.64 6.22
N LYS A 100 -20.45 -12.69 4.89
CA LYS A 100 -19.76 -13.67 4.04
C LYS A 100 -18.25 -13.46 4.02
N ALA A 101 -17.76 -12.22 3.99
CA ALA A 101 -16.34 -11.89 4.05
C ALA A 101 -15.70 -12.17 5.41
N ALA A 102 -16.46 -12.03 6.51
CA ALA A 102 -16.01 -12.33 7.86
C ALA A 102 -15.86 -13.85 8.10
N VAL A 103 -16.71 -14.64 7.45
CA VAL A 103 -16.70 -16.11 7.50
C VAL A 103 -15.73 -16.71 6.47
N ALA A 104 -15.37 -15.95 5.42
CA ALA A 104 -14.35 -16.38 4.47
C ALA A 104 -13.02 -16.65 5.20
N PRO A 105 -12.33 -17.77 4.88
CA PRO A 105 -11.09 -18.12 5.55
C PRO A 105 -10.07 -17.00 5.35
N LYS A 106 -9.75 -16.30 6.44
CA LYS A 106 -8.73 -15.24 6.39
C LYS A 106 -7.41 -15.89 5.99
N PRO A 107 -6.72 -15.39 4.95
CA PRO A 107 -5.42 -15.92 4.58
C PRO A 107 -4.49 -15.78 5.78
N ARG A 108 -3.99 -16.91 6.29
CA ARG A 108 -3.09 -16.96 7.45
C ARG A 108 -1.98 -15.95 7.29
N THR A 109 -1.86 -15.04 8.26
CA THR A 109 -0.79 -14.05 8.27
C THR A 109 0.55 -14.72 8.54
N LEU A 110 1.64 -14.04 8.22
CA LEU A 110 3.01 -14.51 8.44
C LEU A 110 3.27 -14.93 9.91
N TRP A 111 2.67 -14.22 10.86
CA TRP A 111 2.79 -14.50 12.29
C TRP A 111 2.08 -15.77 12.74
N ASP A 112 1.02 -16.18 12.03
CA ASP A 112 0.27 -17.40 12.34
C ASP A 112 1.03 -18.63 11.81
N ARG A 113 1.58 -18.51 10.60
CA ARG A 113 2.39 -19.56 9.98
C ARG A 113 3.70 -19.83 10.73
N LEU A 114 4.35 -18.79 11.28
CA LEU A 114 5.60 -18.93 12.04
C LEU A 114 5.40 -19.52 13.44
N ARG A 115 4.22 -19.35 14.04
CA ARG A 115 3.88 -19.91 15.37
C ARG A 115 3.20 -21.28 15.29
N GLY A 116 3.08 -21.84 14.09
CA GLY A 116 2.45 -23.15 13.87
C GLY A 116 0.97 -23.20 14.25
N LYS A 117 0.28 -22.06 14.26
CA LYS A 117 -1.15 -21.97 14.60
C LYS A 117 -2.03 -21.67 13.39
#